data_AF-A0A1V2QBS1-F1
#
_entry.id   AF-A0A1V2QBS1-F1
#
_cell.length_a   1.000
_cell.length_b   1.000
_cell.length_c   1.000
_cell.angle_alpha   90.00
_cell.angle_beta   90.00
_cell.angle_gamma   90.00
#
_symmetry.space_group_name_H-M   'P 1'
#
loop_
_entity.id
_entity.type
_entity.pdbx_description
1 polymer ?
#
loop_
_entity_poly.entity_id
_entity_poly.type
_entity_poly.pdbx_seq_one_letter_code
_entity_poly.pdbx_strand_id
1 'polypeptide(L)'
;MPRISAGSTWFGCANPVASTGRRPRRFLVSTSPHHLIKRCWCTGETPNAVRRQRGGAGVEPGSLVPCARTPGQRRFEAAVLDAATRAMARMRRRGSALRPTSLVSRVQLDSRVLGLQVHDAALDHLLAEVLPVAVGGRIRGVPGLRVRPRRDHLDLRSPDGELRLLGVTRERWRQAVATGLPTDLAFTTDLAMTDDLDPRESAPPPTLPVDLMSGVLRRLPLWRGATWLDGIVVDDVLELYWRGGPSSESIAAILAGSTCGIPASSAVPYNFRNAVRGVALSTADPRAMANSAEPEWAWVEWLAATAPGPAVDERAVRPVRVQADLPDVWEQHEMRAALASRDITTVYRLLLHHGVPCDRIAALTGQHPQDVNRVLAGAKVESYDTLTDIAKGLGVPLGYMGLAHNEQPAPDVPCDCDTQDERTKRDRFLAHAALVTVGSTTTTWGCRAKSCRSARPV
;
A
#
# COMPACT_ATOMS: atom_id res chain seq x y z
N MET A 1 -46.17 40.00 -88.63
CA MET A 1 -44.81 39.99 -89.21
C MET A 1 -43.79 39.99 -88.05
N PRO A 2 -42.63 39.32 -88.16
CA PRO A 2 -42.50 37.94 -87.67
C PRO A 2 -41.21 37.62 -86.88
N ARG A 3 -41.18 36.39 -86.31
CA ARG A 3 -40.00 35.51 -85.99
C ARG A 3 -39.02 36.03 -84.90
N ILE A 4 -38.37 35.23 -84.05
CA ILE A 4 -37.47 34.06 -84.26
C ILE A 4 -37.37 33.32 -82.90
N SER A 5 -37.75 32.04 -82.80
CA SER A 5 -36.91 30.81 -82.66
C SER A 5 -35.87 30.84 -81.53
N ALA A 6 -35.96 29.96 -80.51
CA ALA A 6 -35.56 28.53 -80.46
C ALA A 6 -34.14 28.36 -79.89
N GLY A 7 -33.99 27.45 -78.90
CA GLY A 7 -32.68 27.11 -78.34
C GLY A 7 -32.73 26.26 -77.07
N SER A 8 -33.43 25.12 -77.12
CA SER A 8 -33.33 24.07 -76.11
C SER A 8 -31.99 23.36 -76.25
N THR A 9 -31.13 23.41 -75.23
CA THR A 9 -29.94 22.56 -75.15
C THR A 9 -29.96 21.78 -73.85
N TRP A 10 -30.01 20.46 -74.02
CA TRP A 10 -29.81 19.45 -72.99
C TRP A 10 -28.43 19.63 -72.34
N PHE A 11 -28.38 19.67 -71.01
CA PHE A 11 -27.17 19.36 -70.25
C PHE A 11 -27.44 18.11 -69.41
N GLY A 12 -26.76 17.03 -69.78
CA GLY A 12 -26.83 15.75 -69.13
C GLY A 12 -26.21 15.78 -67.73
N CYS A 13 -26.85 15.06 -66.82
CA CYS A 13 -26.29 14.65 -65.54
C CYS A 13 -25.06 13.77 -65.77
N ALA A 14 -23.87 14.31 -65.50
CA ALA A 14 -22.67 13.51 -65.29
C ALA A 14 -22.55 13.23 -63.78
N ASN A 15 -22.82 11.99 -63.37
CA ASN A 15 -22.53 11.47 -62.05
C ASN A 15 -21.01 11.53 -61.77
N PRO A 16 -20.54 12.13 -60.67
CA PRO A 16 -19.16 11.96 -60.25
C PRO A 16 -18.96 10.51 -59.76
N VAL A 17 -18.17 9.75 -60.52
CA VAL A 17 -17.69 8.43 -60.13
C VAL A 17 -16.90 8.57 -58.83
N ALA A 18 -17.47 8.06 -57.75
CA ALA A 18 -16.83 7.97 -56.45
C ALA A 18 -15.54 7.15 -56.56
N SER A 19 -14.38 7.82 -56.42
CA SER A 19 -13.11 7.15 -56.24
C SER A 19 -13.18 6.35 -54.94
N THR A 20 -13.20 5.02 -55.04
CA THR A 20 -13.08 4.08 -53.93
C THR A 20 -11.68 4.18 -53.34
N GLY A 21 -11.46 5.23 -52.53
CA GLY A 21 -10.25 5.40 -51.74
C GLY A 21 -10.11 4.21 -50.79
N ARG A 22 -9.24 3.26 -51.14
CA ARG A 22 -8.78 2.20 -50.24
C ARG A 22 -8.27 2.86 -48.96
N ARG A 23 -9.05 2.78 -47.88
CA ARG A 23 -8.57 3.12 -46.54
C ARG A 23 -7.28 2.33 -46.30
N PRO A 24 -6.16 2.97 -45.92
CA PRO A 24 -4.94 2.25 -45.60
C PRO A 24 -5.28 1.24 -44.50
N ARG A 25 -5.09 -0.05 -44.79
CA ARG A 25 -5.16 -1.10 -43.77
C ARG A 25 -4.12 -0.72 -42.72
N ARG A 26 -4.56 -0.24 -41.55
CA ARG A 26 -3.68 -0.07 -40.39
C ARG A 26 -3.06 -1.44 -40.13
N PHE A 27 -1.77 -1.57 -40.42
CA PHE A 27 -0.99 -2.74 -40.03
C PHE A 27 -1.06 -2.82 -38.51
N LEU A 28 -1.82 -3.79 -38.01
CA LEU A 28 -1.84 -4.13 -36.60
C LEU A 28 -0.43 -4.62 -36.27
N VAL A 29 0.37 -3.79 -35.59
CA VAL A 29 1.65 -4.20 -35.04
C VAL A 29 1.35 -5.36 -34.09
N SER A 30 1.70 -6.57 -34.52
CA SER A 30 1.54 -7.78 -33.73
C SER A 30 2.54 -7.71 -32.58
N THR A 31 2.10 -7.20 -31.42
CA THR A 31 2.91 -7.30 -30.21
C THR A 31 3.12 -8.77 -29.89
N SER A 32 4.35 -9.13 -29.51
CA SER A 32 4.65 -10.48 -29.02
C SER A 32 3.69 -10.88 -27.88
N PRO A 33 3.17 -12.13 -27.85
CA PRO A 33 2.39 -12.66 -26.73
C PRO A 33 3.03 -12.45 -25.36
N HIS A 34 4.38 -12.43 -25.29
CA HIS A 34 5.14 -12.20 -24.06
C HIS A 34 4.89 -10.82 -23.43
N HIS A 35 4.75 -9.78 -24.25
CA HIS A 35 4.50 -8.40 -23.77
C HIS A 35 3.13 -8.27 -23.11
N LEU A 36 2.13 -8.99 -23.64
CA LEU A 36 0.79 -8.99 -23.07
C LEU A 36 0.79 -9.63 -21.68
N ILE A 37 1.50 -10.75 -21.53
CA ILE A 37 1.61 -11.47 -20.27
C ILE A 37 2.30 -10.60 -19.22
N LYS A 38 3.44 -9.98 -19.56
CA LYS A 38 4.18 -9.08 -18.66
C LYS A 38 3.32 -7.92 -18.19
N ARG A 39 2.58 -7.27 -19.10
CA ARG A 39 1.61 -6.23 -18.70
C ARG A 39 0.62 -6.74 -17.65
N CYS A 40 0.05 -7.93 -17.85
CA CYS A 40 -0.87 -8.53 -16.88
C CYS A 40 -0.22 -8.76 -15.51
N TRP A 41 1.08 -9.10 -15.47
CA TRP A 41 1.82 -9.21 -14.20
C TRP A 41 1.99 -7.86 -13.51
N CYS A 42 2.34 -6.83 -14.26
CA CYS A 42 2.57 -5.48 -13.73
C CYS A 42 1.29 -4.83 -13.20
N THR A 43 0.16 -5.07 -13.87
CA THR A 43 -1.10 -4.39 -13.57
C THR A 43 -2.13 -5.30 -12.89
N GLY A 44 -1.89 -6.60 -12.78
CA GLY A 44 -2.89 -7.56 -12.29
C GLY A 44 -4.13 -7.68 -13.19
N GLU A 45 -4.11 -7.08 -14.39
CA GLU A 45 -5.20 -7.16 -15.36
C GLU A 45 -5.31 -8.58 -15.94
N THR A 46 -6.52 -8.92 -16.40
CA THR A 46 -6.69 -10.17 -17.17
C THR A 46 -6.22 -9.95 -18.61
N PRO A 47 -5.75 -11.01 -19.31
CA PRO A 47 -5.41 -10.93 -20.73
C PRO A 47 -6.53 -10.33 -21.60
N ASN A 48 -7.79 -10.61 -21.26
CA ASN A 48 -8.94 -10.08 -21.98
C ASN A 48 -9.16 -8.59 -21.75
N ALA A 49 -8.92 -8.08 -20.53
CA ALA A 49 -8.99 -6.65 -20.24
C ALA A 49 -7.93 -5.87 -21.05
N VAL A 50 -6.69 -6.36 -21.06
CA VAL A 50 -5.59 -5.78 -21.83
C VAL A 50 -5.90 -5.77 -23.33
N ARG A 51 -6.46 -6.87 -23.87
CA ARG A 51 -6.85 -6.95 -25.30
C ARG A 51 -7.92 -5.91 -25.66
N ARG A 52 -8.92 -5.69 -24.80
CA ARG A 52 -10.00 -4.71 -25.04
C ARG A 52 -9.49 -3.27 -25.08
N GLN A 53 -8.47 -2.95 -24.28
CA GLN A 53 -7.89 -1.59 -24.22
C GLN A 53 -7.07 -1.21 -25.47
N ARG A 54 -6.56 -2.19 -26.24
CA ARG A 54 -5.73 -1.93 -27.43
C ARG A 54 -6.44 -1.19 -28.57
N GLY A 55 -7.77 -1.11 -28.54
CA GLY A 55 -8.53 -0.31 -29.50
C GLY A 55 -8.36 1.20 -29.32
N GLY A 56 -7.83 1.67 -28.18
CA GLY A 56 -7.62 3.08 -27.88
C GLY A 56 -6.38 3.63 -28.56
N ALA A 57 -6.55 4.54 -29.52
CA ALA A 57 -5.45 5.24 -30.18
C ALA A 57 -4.60 6.03 -29.16
N GLY A 58 -3.29 5.76 -29.11
CA GLY A 58 -2.32 6.58 -28.35
C GLY A 58 -1.57 5.87 -27.22
N VAL A 59 -1.24 4.58 -27.37
CA VAL A 59 -0.19 3.96 -26.53
C VAL A 59 1.15 4.26 -27.19
N GLU A 60 2.07 4.92 -26.47
CA GLU A 60 3.43 5.13 -26.96
C GLU A 60 4.11 3.79 -27.24
N PRO A 61 4.83 3.67 -28.37
CA PRO A 61 5.57 2.45 -28.69
C PRO A 61 6.70 2.24 -27.67
N GLY A 62 6.56 1.24 -26.79
CA GLY A 62 7.64 0.75 -25.93
C GLY A 62 7.28 0.50 -24.47
N SER A 63 6.34 1.27 -23.90
CA SER A 63 5.91 1.09 -22.51
C SER A 63 4.60 0.30 -22.42
N LEU A 64 4.60 -0.79 -21.65
CA LEU A 64 3.40 -1.60 -21.40
C LEU A 64 2.43 -0.91 -20.44
N VAL A 65 2.96 -0.07 -19.55
CA VAL A 65 2.23 0.64 -18.50
C VAL A 65 2.49 2.15 -18.66
N PRO A 66 1.66 2.87 -19.45
CA PRO A 66 1.86 4.29 -19.69
C PRO A 66 1.79 5.11 -18.40
N CYS A 67 2.56 6.19 -18.35
CA CYS A 67 2.41 7.24 -17.34
C CYS A 67 1.06 7.96 -17.47
N ALA A 68 0.64 8.68 -16.43
CA ALA A 68 -0.51 9.55 -16.54
C ALA A 68 -0.23 10.72 -17.51
N ARG A 69 -1.20 11.02 -18.37
CA ARG A 69 -1.05 11.99 -19.47
C ARG A 69 -0.86 13.41 -18.98
N THR A 70 -1.59 13.81 -17.93
CA THR A 70 -1.56 15.16 -17.40
C THR A 70 -0.71 15.22 -16.13
N PRO A 71 0.02 16.33 -15.88
CA PRO A 71 0.73 16.54 -14.62
C PRO A 71 -0.19 16.50 -13.40
N GLY A 72 -1.40 17.06 -13.52
CA GLY A 72 -2.44 16.98 -12.48
C GLY A 72 -2.74 15.52 -12.10
N GLN A 73 -3.00 14.66 -13.08
CA GLN A 73 -3.34 13.27 -12.81
C GLN A 73 -2.16 12.55 -12.12
N ARG A 74 -0.91 12.87 -12.48
CA ARG A 74 0.26 12.31 -11.79
C ARG A 74 0.33 12.76 -10.33
N ARG A 75 0.06 14.04 -10.03
CA ARG A 75 -0.01 14.55 -8.64
C ARG A 75 -1.10 13.85 -7.84
N PHE A 76 -2.28 13.69 -8.44
CA PHE A 76 -3.39 12.99 -7.83
C PHE A 76 -3.04 11.52 -7.52
N GLU A 77 -2.45 10.81 -8.49
CA GLU A 77 -1.99 9.43 -8.29
C GLU A 77 -0.90 9.32 -7.23
N ALA A 78 0.03 10.28 -7.15
CA ALA A 78 1.05 10.32 -6.11
C ALA A 78 0.43 10.46 -4.72
N ALA A 79 -0.55 11.35 -4.55
CA ALA A 79 -1.28 11.52 -3.30
C ALA A 79 -2.09 10.27 -2.90
N VAL A 80 -2.65 9.56 -3.89
CA VAL A 80 -3.33 8.28 -3.65
C VAL A 80 -2.35 7.19 -3.22
N LEU A 81 -1.15 7.11 -3.82
CA LEU A 81 -0.12 6.16 -3.37
C LEU A 81 0.33 6.45 -1.93
N ASP A 82 0.56 7.71 -1.61
CA ASP A 82 0.90 8.17 -0.26
C ASP A 82 -0.19 7.77 0.76
N ALA A 83 -1.47 7.95 0.42
CA ALA A 83 -2.57 7.45 1.25
C ALA A 83 -2.61 5.91 1.35
N ALA A 84 -2.36 5.20 0.24
CA ALA A 84 -2.34 3.74 0.22
C ALA A 84 -1.20 3.16 1.08
N THR A 85 -0.01 3.76 1.07
CA THR A 85 1.11 3.33 1.92
C THR A 85 0.80 3.55 3.41
N ARG A 86 0.20 4.69 3.78
CA ARG A 86 -0.32 4.91 5.15
C ARG A 86 -1.38 3.89 5.55
N ALA A 87 -2.28 3.53 4.64
CA ALA A 87 -3.32 2.54 4.90
C ALA A 87 -2.71 1.16 5.20
N MET A 88 -1.77 0.71 4.37
CA MET A 88 -1.03 -0.54 4.59
C MET A 88 -0.23 -0.50 5.89
N ALA A 89 0.44 0.61 6.21
CA ALA A 89 1.16 0.78 7.47
C ALA A 89 0.22 0.72 8.70
N ARG A 90 -1.01 1.26 8.60
CA ARG A 90 -2.02 1.15 9.66
C ARG A 90 -2.53 -0.29 9.81
N MET A 91 -2.80 -0.99 8.71
CA MET A 91 -3.19 -2.40 8.74
C MET A 91 -2.13 -3.25 9.44
N ARG A 92 -0.84 -3.02 9.12
CA ARG A 92 0.31 -3.66 9.78
C ARG A 92 0.31 -3.41 11.29
N ARG A 93 0.15 -2.15 11.72
CA ARG A 93 0.20 -1.78 13.15
C ARG A 93 -0.95 -2.37 13.97
N ARG A 94 -2.11 -2.59 13.36
CA ARG A 94 -3.27 -3.22 14.02
C ARG A 94 -3.20 -4.75 14.01
N GLY A 95 -2.07 -5.33 13.60
CA GLY A 95 -1.94 -6.79 13.52
C GLY A 95 -3.01 -7.45 12.65
N SER A 96 -3.59 -6.71 11.70
CA SER A 96 -4.73 -7.20 10.94
C SER A 96 -4.28 -8.45 10.19
N ALA A 97 -4.81 -9.62 10.56
CA ALA A 97 -4.46 -10.91 9.97
C ALA A 97 -4.92 -11.04 8.50
N LEU A 98 -5.46 -9.95 7.94
CA LEU A 98 -5.93 -9.85 6.57
C LEU A 98 -4.78 -10.15 5.60
N ARG A 99 -4.74 -11.41 5.16
CA ARG A 99 -4.47 -11.70 3.76
C ARG A 99 -5.72 -11.32 2.98
N PRO A 100 -5.63 -10.36 2.07
CA PRO A 100 -4.41 -9.98 1.36
C PRO A 100 -3.69 -8.80 2.00
N THR A 101 -2.38 -8.97 2.12
CA THR A 101 -1.41 -7.97 2.55
C THR A 101 -1.09 -6.94 1.46
N SER A 102 -1.59 -7.17 0.24
CA SER A 102 -1.66 -6.17 -0.83
C SER A 102 -3.00 -5.45 -0.73
N LEU A 103 -2.98 -4.11 -0.78
CA LEU A 103 -4.19 -3.30 -0.80
C LEU A 103 -4.91 -3.37 -2.16
N VAL A 104 -4.14 -3.40 -3.25
CA VAL A 104 -4.63 -3.39 -4.63
C VAL A 104 -4.37 -4.74 -5.30
N SER A 105 -5.44 -5.38 -5.77
CA SER A 105 -5.38 -6.65 -6.50
C SER A 105 -5.11 -6.46 -8.00
N ARG A 106 -5.58 -5.34 -8.55
CA ARG A 106 -5.50 -5.01 -9.98
C ARG A 106 -5.55 -3.51 -10.19
N VAL A 107 -4.82 -3.04 -11.19
CA VAL A 107 -4.81 -1.68 -11.72
C VAL A 107 -5.29 -1.73 -13.16
N GLN A 108 -6.42 -1.11 -13.46
CA GLN A 108 -6.94 -0.99 -14.82
C GLN A 108 -6.49 0.33 -15.44
N LEU A 109 -5.74 0.25 -16.53
CA LEU A 109 -5.24 1.42 -17.24
C LEU A 109 -6.24 1.84 -18.32
N ASP A 110 -7.20 2.70 -17.99
CA ASP A 110 -7.99 3.41 -19.00
C ASP A 110 -7.22 4.65 -19.49
N SER A 111 -7.48 5.04 -20.72
CA SER A 111 -6.97 6.25 -21.38
C SER A 111 -7.28 7.56 -20.65
N ARG A 112 -8.29 7.58 -19.77
CA ARG A 112 -8.76 8.78 -19.05
C ARG A 112 -8.77 8.65 -17.54
N VAL A 113 -9.03 7.47 -16.99
CA VAL A 113 -9.23 7.26 -15.54
C VAL A 113 -8.46 6.03 -15.09
N LEU A 114 -7.69 6.14 -14.01
CA LEU A 114 -7.03 4.98 -13.40
C LEU A 114 -8.08 4.17 -12.62
N GLY A 115 -8.24 2.88 -12.94
CA GLY A 115 -9.08 1.98 -12.16
C GLY A 115 -8.24 1.21 -11.14
N LEU A 116 -8.64 1.15 -9.88
CA LEU A 116 -8.04 0.30 -8.86
C LEU A 116 -9.07 -0.71 -8.36
N GLN A 117 -8.73 -2.00 -8.38
CA GLN A 117 -9.50 -3.04 -7.71
C GLN A 117 -8.87 -3.29 -6.34
N VAL A 118 -9.47 -2.69 -5.31
CA VAL A 118 -9.03 -2.80 -3.92
C VAL A 118 -9.65 -4.04 -3.30
N HIS A 119 -8.90 -4.74 -2.44
CA HIS A 119 -9.47 -5.86 -1.70
C HIS A 119 -10.49 -5.36 -0.67
N ASP A 120 -11.62 -6.06 -0.55
CA ASP A 120 -12.76 -5.60 0.27
C ASP A 120 -12.39 -5.32 1.74
N ALA A 121 -11.51 -6.15 2.30
CA ALA A 121 -11.03 -6.01 3.67
C ALA A 121 -10.04 -4.83 3.87
N ALA A 122 -9.43 -4.32 2.79
CA ALA A 122 -8.53 -3.16 2.81
C ALA A 122 -9.25 -1.86 2.43
N LEU A 123 -10.49 -1.94 1.93
CA LEU A 123 -11.21 -0.80 1.38
C LEU A 123 -11.44 0.31 2.41
N ASP A 124 -11.91 -0.04 3.61
CA ASP A 124 -12.20 0.96 4.64
C ASP A 124 -10.92 1.65 5.13
N HIS A 125 -9.79 0.92 5.18
CA HIS A 125 -8.49 1.48 5.50
C HIS A 125 -7.99 2.45 4.43
N LEU A 126 -8.16 2.11 3.14
CA LEU A 126 -7.82 3.02 2.06
C LEU A 126 -8.68 4.29 2.14
N LEU A 127 -10.00 4.14 2.24
CA LEU A 127 -10.94 5.27 2.27
C LEU A 127 -10.65 6.19 3.46
N ALA A 128 -10.35 5.65 4.64
CA ALA A 128 -9.99 6.44 5.82
C ALA A 128 -8.69 7.25 5.65
N GLU A 129 -7.79 6.87 4.74
CA GLU A 129 -6.54 7.60 4.45
C GLU A 129 -6.63 8.51 3.23
N VAL A 130 -7.53 8.20 2.29
CA VAL A 130 -7.69 8.93 1.03
C VAL A 130 -8.69 10.09 1.18
N LEU A 131 -9.78 9.90 1.94
CA LEU A 131 -10.79 10.93 2.14
C LEU A 131 -10.24 12.12 2.94
N PRO A 132 -10.58 13.36 2.55
CA PRO A 132 -10.12 14.54 3.25
C PRO A 132 -10.79 14.66 4.63
N VAL A 133 -10.00 14.90 5.66
CA VAL A 133 -10.45 15.06 7.05
C VAL A 133 -9.72 16.24 7.67
N ALA A 134 -10.46 17.18 8.26
CA ALA A 134 -9.87 18.27 9.02
C ALA A 134 -9.40 17.77 10.40
N VAL A 135 -8.09 17.87 10.66
CA VAL A 135 -7.47 17.52 11.94
C VAL A 135 -6.53 18.64 12.36
N GLY A 136 -6.84 19.33 13.47
CA GLY A 136 -5.96 20.37 14.03
C GLY A 136 -5.64 21.52 13.07
N GLY A 137 -6.62 21.95 12.26
CA GLY A 137 -6.45 23.03 11.29
C GLY A 137 -5.73 22.62 9.98
N ARG A 138 -5.34 21.35 9.84
CA ARG A 138 -4.78 20.80 8.60
C ARG A 138 -5.73 19.77 7.99
N ILE A 139 -5.65 19.58 6.67
CA ILE A 139 -6.33 18.48 5.99
C ILE A 139 -5.42 17.26 5.99
N ARG A 140 -5.94 16.13 6.47
CA ARG A 140 -5.38 14.80 6.23
C ARG A 140 -6.14 14.17 5.06
N GLY A 141 -5.45 13.39 4.23
CA GLY A 141 -6.04 12.73 3.06
C GLY A 141 -5.67 13.47 1.78
N VAL A 142 -6.43 13.25 0.70
CA VAL A 142 -6.21 13.93 -0.57
C VAL A 142 -7.05 15.21 -0.60
N PRO A 143 -6.44 16.41 -0.60
CA PRO A 143 -7.18 17.67 -0.63
C PRO A 143 -8.06 17.80 -1.87
N GLY A 144 -9.26 18.36 -1.71
CA GLY A 144 -10.20 18.57 -2.81
C GLY A 144 -10.82 17.27 -3.36
N LEU A 145 -10.55 16.12 -2.73
CA LEU A 145 -11.12 14.86 -3.17
C LEU A 145 -12.61 14.78 -2.82
N ARG A 146 -13.40 14.38 -3.82
CA ARG A 146 -14.84 14.13 -3.72
C ARG A 146 -15.15 12.72 -4.19
N VAL A 147 -16.21 12.16 -3.61
CA VAL A 147 -16.65 10.78 -3.85
C VAL A 147 -17.97 10.77 -4.61
N ARG A 148 -18.04 10.00 -5.70
CA ARG A 148 -19.27 9.78 -6.44
C ARG A 148 -19.57 8.29 -6.57
N PRO A 149 -20.46 7.75 -5.73
CA PRO A 149 -20.88 6.35 -5.83
C PRO A 149 -21.63 6.09 -7.13
N ARG A 150 -21.21 5.06 -7.87
CA ARG A 150 -21.90 4.54 -9.05
C ARG A 150 -22.50 3.17 -8.73
N ARG A 151 -23.07 2.51 -9.75
CA ARG A 151 -23.75 1.22 -9.58
C ARG A 151 -22.78 0.13 -9.10
N ASP A 152 -21.60 0.06 -9.70
CA ASP A 152 -20.62 -1.03 -9.58
C ASP A 152 -19.19 -0.54 -9.25
N HIS A 153 -19.02 0.75 -9.01
CA HIS A 153 -17.75 1.37 -8.67
C HIS A 153 -17.94 2.67 -7.89
N LEU A 154 -16.84 3.16 -7.33
CA LEU A 154 -16.75 4.46 -6.66
C LEU A 154 -15.80 5.37 -7.45
N ASP A 155 -16.30 6.47 -8.00
CA ASP A 155 -15.43 7.47 -8.63
C ASP A 155 -14.87 8.41 -7.54
N LEU A 156 -13.56 8.58 -7.51
CA LEU A 156 -12.81 9.51 -6.67
C LEU A 156 -12.27 10.63 -7.57
N ARG A 157 -12.70 11.87 -7.32
CA ARG A 157 -12.39 13.02 -8.18
C ARG A 157 -11.73 14.13 -7.38
N SER A 158 -10.71 14.75 -7.95
CA SER A 158 -10.11 16.00 -7.46
C SER A 158 -9.91 16.95 -8.65
N PRO A 159 -9.60 18.23 -8.41
CA PRO A 159 -9.23 19.16 -9.49
C PRO A 159 -8.04 18.65 -10.33
N ASP A 160 -7.17 17.85 -9.71
CA ASP A 160 -5.97 17.31 -10.34
C ASP A 160 -6.24 16.05 -11.17
N GLY A 161 -7.24 15.24 -10.82
CA GLY A 161 -7.44 13.95 -11.49
C GLY A 161 -8.64 13.13 -11.03
N GLU A 162 -8.84 12.00 -11.69
CA GLU A 162 -9.91 11.04 -11.40
C GLU A 162 -9.35 9.61 -11.28
N LEU A 163 -9.92 8.85 -10.34
CA LEU A 163 -9.60 7.46 -10.07
C LEU A 163 -10.87 6.70 -9.74
N ARG A 164 -10.96 5.46 -10.18
CA ARG A 164 -12.14 4.61 -9.98
C ARG A 164 -11.80 3.42 -9.11
N LEU A 165 -12.49 3.24 -7.99
CA LEU A 165 -12.43 2.00 -7.21
C LEU A 165 -13.42 0.98 -7.78
N LEU A 166 -12.89 -0.03 -8.46
CA LEU A 166 -13.65 -1.08 -9.15
C LEU A 166 -14.23 -2.09 -8.15
N GLY A 167 -15.48 -2.48 -8.34
CA GLY A 167 -16.16 -3.46 -7.48
C GLY A 167 -16.74 -2.86 -6.18
N VAL A 168 -16.50 -1.57 -5.92
CA VAL A 168 -17.10 -0.86 -4.79
C VAL A 168 -18.51 -0.42 -5.16
N THR A 169 -19.50 -1.25 -4.83
CA THR A 169 -20.91 -0.94 -5.10
C THR A 169 -21.41 0.20 -4.21
N ARG A 170 -22.51 0.83 -4.62
CA ARG A 170 -23.21 1.83 -3.77
C ARG A 170 -23.54 1.27 -2.38
N GLU A 171 -23.87 -0.01 -2.29
CA GLU A 171 -24.16 -0.66 -1.01
C GLU A 171 -22.93 -0.78 -0.13
N ARG A 172 -21.82 -1.28 -0.69
CA ARG A 172 -20.55 -1.41 0.04
C ARG A 172 -20.04 -0.05 0.54
N TRP A 173 -20.21 0.99 -0.28
CA TRP A 173 -19.93 2.37 0.13
C TRP A 173 -20.80 2.82 1.30
N ARG A 174 -22.14 2.62 1.25
CA ARG A 174 -23.03 2.96 2.36
C ARG A 174 -22.63 2.27 3.66
N GLN A 175 -22.25 1.00 3.58
CA GLN A 175 -21.75 0.24 4.73
C GLN A 175 -20.47 0.86 5.30
N ALA A 176 -19.52 1.24 4.44
CA ALA A 176 -18.27 1.90 4.86
C ALA A 176 -18.53 3.24 5.56
N VAL A 177 -19.51 4.02 5.08
CA VAL A 177 -19.91 5.27 5.75
C VAL A 177 -20.54 4.98 7.12
N ALA A 178 -21.39 3.95 7.21
CA ALA A 178 -22.03 3.56 8.46
C ALA A 178 -21.05 3.07 9.54
N THR A 179 -19.86 2.58 9.18
CA THR A 179 -18.81 2.19 10.13
C THR A 179 -17.95 3.37 10.63
N GLY A 180 -18.32 4.60 10.27
CA GLY A 180 -17.67 5.82 10.78
C GLY A 180 -16.54 6.35 9.90
N LEU A 181 -16.60 6.12 8.58
CA LEU A 181 -15.69 6.84 7.68
C LEU A 181 -15.90 8.36 7.81
N PRO A 182 -14.82 9.14 7.89
CA PRO A 182 -14.91 10.59 7.98
C PRO A 182 -15.37 11.12 6.62
N THR A 183 -16.60 11.63 6.57
CA THR A 183 -17.25 12.00 5.30
C THR A 183 -17.67 13.46 5.22
N ASP A 184 -17.42 14.23 6.29
CA ASP A 184 -17.84 15.62 6.43
C ASP A 184 -17.36 16.53 5.28
N LEU A 185 -16.16 16.27 4.74
CA LEU A 185 -15.58 17.01 3.61
C LEU A 185 -15.72 16.28 2.26
N ALA A 186 -16.12 15.01 2.28
CA ALA A 186 -16.19 14.18 1.07
C ALA A 186 -17.54 14.32 0.35
N PHE A 187 -18.60 14.74 1.05
CA PHE A 187 -19.93 14.99 0.51
C PHE A 187 -20.19 16.49 0.32
N THR A 188 -19.62 17.08 -0.72
CA THR A 188 -20.26 18.24 -1.34
C THR A 188 -21.29 17.70 -2.32
N THR A 189 -22.58 17.90 -2.00
CA THR A 189 -23.73 17.52 -2.83
C THR A 189 -23.50 17.92 -4.29
N ASP A 190 -23.97 17.11 -5.26
CA ASP A 190 -23.84 17.21 -6.73
C ASP A 190 -24.28 18.59 -7.34
N LEU A 191 -24.63 19.58 -6.50
CA LEU A 191 -25.06 20.93 -6.84
C LEU A 191 -23.84 21.85 -6.99
N ALA A 192 -23.24 21.76 -8.18
CA ALA A 192 -22.05 22.49 -8.62
C ALA A 192 -20.82 22.18 -7.78
N MET A 193 -19.76 21.72 -8.44
CA MET A 193 -18.41 22.05 -7.98
C MET A 193 -18.32 23.57 -8.03
N THR A 194 -18.83 24.24 -7.01
CA THR A 194 -18.46 25.60 -6.73
C THR A 194 -16.96 25.51 -6.53
N ASP A 195 -16.20 26.25 -7.34
CA ASP A 195 -14.73 26.22 -7.39
C ASP A 195 -14.08 26.61 -6.05
N ASP A 196 -14.89 26.96 -5.05
CA ASP A 196 -14.47 27.32 -3.71
C ASP A 196 -14.12 26.07 -2.91
N LEU A 197 -12.90 25.58 -3.12
CA LEU A 197 -12.22 24.67 -2.19
C LEU A 197 -12.24 25.29 -0.77
N ASP A 198 -12.37 24.44 0.26
CA ASP A 198 -12.16 24.92 1.63
C ASP A 198 -10.76 25.57 1.69
N PRO A 199 -10.60 26.76 2.29
CA PRO A 199 -9.29 27.42 2.37
C PRO A 199 -8.17 26.53 2.94
N ARG A 200 -8.53 25.52 3.76
CA ARG A 200 -7.61 24.51 4.29
C ARG A 200 -7.17 23.48 3.25
N GLU A 201 -8.00 23.20 2.25
CA GLU A 201 -7.65 22.36 1.09
C GLU A 201 -6.71 23.10 0.12
N SER A 202 -6.61 24.43 0.19
CA SER A 202 -5.68 25.23 -0.61
C SER A 202 -4.23 25.23 -0.12
N ALA A 203 -3.93 24.52 0.98
CA ALA A 203 -2.56 24.40 1.47
C ALA A 203 -1.65 23.78 0.38
N PRO A 204 -0.41 24.28 0.22
CA PRO A 204 0.50 23.74 -0.78
C PRO A 204 0.72 22.24 -0.51
N PRO A 205 0.55 21.37 -1.52
CA PRO A 205 0.76 19.95 -1.34
C PRO A 205 2.23 19.69 -0.95
N PRO A 206 2.50 18.61 -0.19
CA PRO A 206 3.88 18.22 0.09
C PRO A 206 4.64 18.01 -1.23
N THR A 207 5.93 18.36 -1.22
CA THR A 207 6.83 18.05 -2.33
C THR A 207 6.98 16.54 -2.40
N LEU A 208 6.42 15.92 -3.44
CA LEU A 208 6.46 14.48 -3.68
C LEU A 208 7.21 14.22 -4.99
N PRO A 209 7.92 13.09 -5.14
CA PRO A 209 8.45 12.65 -6.43
C PRO A 209 7.31 12.09 -7.29
N VAL A 210 6.49 13.02 -7.80
CA VAL A 210 5.18 12.78 -8.42
C VAL A 210 5.22 11.72 -9.51
N ASP A 211 6.22 11.78 -10.40
CA ASP A 211 6.35 10.87 -11.53
C ASP A 211 6.67 9.44 -11.07
N LEU A 212 7.54 9.29 -10.05
CA LEU A 212 7.89 8.00 -9.47
C LEU A 212 6.68 7.38 -8.75
N MET A 213 5.98 8.17 -7.93
CA MET A 213 4.83 7.68 -7.17
C MET A 213 3.65 7.30 -8.08
N SER A 214 3.33 8.11 -9.09
CA SER A 214 2.34 7.74 -10.11
C SER A 214 2.76 6.46 -10.86
N GLY A 215 4.06 6.35 -11.21
CA GLY A 215 4.62 5.15 -11.83
C GLY A 215 4.47 3.89 -10.98
N VAL A 216 4.74 3.98 -9.68
CA VAL A 216 4.59 2.89 -8.70
C VAL A 216 3.13 2.51 -8.51
N LEU A 217 2.21 3.47 -8.34
CA LEU A 217 0.78 3.17 -8.16
C LEU A 217 0.23 2.34 -9.32
N ARG A 218 0.64 2.67 -10.55
CA ARG A 218 0.23 1.97 -11.77
C ARG A 218 0.76 0.53 -11.87
N ARG A 219 1.74 0.18 -11.04
CA ARG A 219 2.46 -1.10 -10.99
C ARG A 219 2.39 -1.76 -9.61
N LEU A 220 1.50 -1.29 -8.73
CA LEU A 220 1.39 -1.77 -7.36
C LEU A 220 1.22 -3.30 -7.24
N PRO A 221 0.57 -4.01 -8.19
CA PRO A 221 0.52 -5.48 -8.20
C PRO A 221 1.87 -6.18 -8.30
N LEU A 222 2.95 -5.50 -8.67
CA LEU A 222 4.31 -6.07 -8.61
C LEU A 222 4.71 -6.51 -7.20
N TRP A 223 4.13 -5.96 -6.14
CA TRP A 223 4.39 -6.39 -4.76
C TRP A 223 3.47 -7.50 -4.27
N ARG A 224 2.76 -8.20 -5.18
CA ARG A 224 1.95 -9.36 -4.83
C ARG A 224 2.76 -10.38 -4.02
N GLY A 225 2.17 -10.89 -2.94
CA GLY A 225 2.84 -11.85 -2.05
C GLY A 225 3.71 -11.21 -0.96
N ALA A 226 3.97 -9.90 -1.01
CA ALA A 226 4.53 -9.17 0.13
C ALA A 226 3.53 -9.14 1.29
N THR A 227 4.02 -9.36 2.51
CA THR A 227 3.23 -9.34 3.76
C THR A 227 2.85 -7.94 4.24
N TRP A 228 3.54 -6.92 3.74
CA TRP A 228 3.17 -5.51 3.85
C TRP A 228 4.06 -4.72 2.90
N LEU A 229 3.64 -3.51 2.55
CA LEU A 229 4.41 -2.54 1.78
C LEU A 229 4.31 -1.18 2.50
N ASP A 230 5.44 -0.52 2.66
CA ASP A 230 5.59 0.79 3.28
C ASP A 230 6.40 1.68 2.33
N GLY A 231 6.24 2.99 2.44
CA GLY A 231 6.92 3.94 1.56
C GLY A 231 7.25 5.22 2.29
N ILE A 232 8.46 5.72 2.07
CA ILE A 232 8.89 7.04 2.56
C ILE A 232 9.50 7.83 1.41
N VAL A 233 9.37 9.15 1.49
CA VAL A 233 10.02 10.07 0.57
C VAL A 233 11.16 10.74 1.34
N VAL A 234 12.37 10.63 0.81
CA VAL A 234 13.57 11.29 1.31
C VAL A 234 14.09 12.17 0.18
N ASP A 235 13.93 13.48 0.32
CA ASP A 235 14.18 14.46 -0.75
C ASP A 235 13.41 14.08 -2.04
N ASP A 236 14.14 13.75 -3.11
CA ASP A 236 13.60 13.42 -4.43
C ASP A 236 13.47 11.89 -4.62
N VAL A 237 13.84 11.12 -3.59
CA VAL A 237 13.94 9.66 -3.64
C VAL A 237 12.72 9.05 -2.97
N LEU A 238 12.06 8.13 -3.68
CA LEU A 238 11.00 7.30 -3.14
C LEU A 238 11.59 5.97 -2.69
N GLU A 239 11.61 5.73 -1.37
CA GLU A 239 12.04 4.47 -0.79
C GLU A 239 10.83 3.61 -0.45
N LEU A 240 10.80 2.39 -0.98
CA LEU A 240 9.75 1.41 -0.72
C LEU A 240 10.32 0.22 0.02
N TYR A 241 9.62 -0.24 1.05
CA TYR A 241 10.03 -1.38 1.88
C TYR A 241 8.91 -2.40 2.01
N TRP A 242 9.27 -3.69 2.00
CA TRP A 242 8.31 -4.77 2.18
C TRP A 242 8.95 -5.98 2.83
N ARG A 243 8.14 -6.92 3.32
CA ARG A 243 8.61 -8.22 3.83
C ARG A 243 7.95 -9.37 3.07
N GLY A 244 8.72 -10.39 2.71
CA GLY A 244 8.22 -11.51 1.89
C GLY A 244 8.05 -11.14 0.41
N GLY A 245 7.35 -11.97 -0.36
CA GLY A 245 7.06 -11.70 -1.78
C GLY A 245 8.31 -11.71 -2.69
N PRO A 246 8.35 -10.88 -3.74
CA PRO A 246 9.45 -10.80 -4.70
C PRO A 246 10.72 -10.17 -4.11
N SER A 247 11.89 -10.48 -4.67
CA SER A 247 13.15 -9.91 -4.23
C SER A 247 13.27 -8.43 -4.62
N SER A 248 14.05 -7.67 -3.85
CA SER A 248 14.35 -6.27 -4.18
C SER A 248 15.07 -6.15 -5.52
N GLU A 249 15.99 -7.07 -5.83
CA GLU A 249 16.74 -7.11 -7.09
C GLU A 249 15.82 -7.29 -8.30
N SER A 250 14.89 -8.26 -8.24
CA SER A 250 13.89 -8.44 -9.30
C SER A 250 13.04 -7.20 -9.51
N ILE A 251 12.51 -6.62 -8.43
CA ILE A 251 11.66 -5.43 -8.50
C ILE A 251 12.42 -4.24 -9.08
N ALA A 252 13.65 -4.00 -8.63
CA ALA A 252 14.48 -2.93 -9.16
C ALA A 252 14.77 -3.10 -10.65
N ALA A 253 15.14 -4.31 -11.08
CA ALA A 253 15.39 -4.62 -12.49
C ALA A 253 14.14 -4.42 -13.36
N ILE A 254 12.97 -4.86 -12.88
CA ILE A 254 11.69 -4.66 -13.58
C ILE A 254 11.35 -3.17 -13.68
N LEU A 255 11.49 -2.40 -12.59
CA LEU A 255 11.11 -1.00 -12.55
C LEU A 255 12.06 -0.09 -13.35
N ALA A 256 13.36 -0.40 -13.43
CA ALA A 256 14.33 0.41 -14.16
C ALA A 256 14.54 -0.01 -15.62
N GLY A 257 14.50 -1.32 -15.91
CA GLY A 257 15.06 -1.85 -17.17
C GLY A 257 14.11 -2.70 -18.02
N SER A 258 12.83 -2.82 -17.64
CA SER A 258 11.85 -3.62 -18.41
C SER A 258 10.87 -2.77 -19.21
N THR A 259 10.13 -3.43 -20.08
CA THR A 259 8.93 -2.89 -20.74
C THR A 259 7.81 -2.46 -19.77
N CYS A 260 7.87 -2.89 -18.51
CA CYS A 260 7.05 -2.39 -17.41
C CYS A 260 7.79 -1.38 -16.51
N GLY A 261 8.94 -0.85 -16.93
CA GLY A 261 9.70 0.11 -16.15
C GLY A 261 8.97 1.45 -15.96
N ILE A 262 9.34 2.19 -14.92
CA ILE A 262 8.93 3.58 -14.73
C ILE A 262 9.85 4.45 -15.59
N PRO A 263 9.31 5.25 -16.54
CA PRO A 263 10.14 6.08 -17.41
C PRO A 263 11.02 7.07 -16.65
N ALA A 264 12.24 7.28 -17.13
CA ALA A 264 13.22 8.21 -16.55
C ALA A 264 13.46 7.98 -15.04
N SER A 265 13.47 6.71 -14.61
CA SER A 265 13.74 6.34 -13.23
C SER A 265 14.94 5.39 -13.13
N SER A 266 15.64 5.49 -12.01
CA SER A 266 16.59 4.47 -11.56
C SER A 266 16.02 3.76 -10.34
N ALA A 267 16.39 2.50 -10.17
CA ALA A 267 15.94 1.69 -9.05
C ALA A 267 17.15 0.98 -8.41
N VAL A 268 17.43 1.29 -7.15
CA VAL A 268 18.53 0.70 -6.39
C VAL A 268 17.94 -0.25 -5.35
N PRO A 269 18.16 -1.59 -5.47
CA PRO A 269 17.68 -2.54 -4.50
C PRO A 269 18.53 -2.51 -3.22
N TYR A 270 17.93 -2.78 -2.08
CA TYR A 270 18.65 -3.06 -0.85
C TYR A 270 17.89 -4.04 0.04
N ASN A 271 18.59 -4.61 1.02
CA ASN A 271 18.06 -5.60 1.94
C ASN A 271 18.42 -5.22 3.37
N PHE A 272 17.45 -5.32 4.28
CA PHE A 272 17.67 -5.18 5.71
C PHE A 272 17.73 -6.54 6.39
N ARG A 273 18.15 -6.52 7.65
CA ARG A 273 18.00 -7.65 8.55
C ARG A 273 16.50 -7.97 8.72
N ASN A 274 16.17 -9.22 9.06
CA ASN A 274 14.79 -9.70 9.28
C ASN A 274 13.93 -9.88 8.01
N ALA A 275 14.57 -10.14 6.86
CA ALA A 275 13.89 -10.39 5.58
C ALA A 275 13.02 -9.22 5.08
N VAL A 276 13.33 -8.00 5.53
CA VAL A 276 12.78 -6.77 4.96
C VAL A 276 13.63 -6.40 3.74
N ARG A 277 12.96 -6.16 2.63
CA ARG A 277 13.52 -5.82 1.32
C ARG A 277 13.11 -4.39 0.99
N GLY A 278 13.88 -3.71 0.17
CA GLY A 278 13.49 -2.40 -0.31
C GLY A 278 14.08 -2.01 -1.65
N VAL A 279 13.55 -0.93 -2.20
CA VAL A 279 14.03 -0.29 -3.42
C VAL A 279 13.97 1.22 -3.24
N ALA A 280 15.08 1.90 -3.53
CA ALA A 280 15.12 3.35 -3.69
C ALA A 280 14.91 3.68 -5.16
N LEU A 281 13.91 4.52 -5.45
CA LEU A 281 13.61 5.03 -6.76
C LEU A 281 14.00 6.50 -6.82
N SER A 282 14.75 6.88 -7.84
CA SER A 282 15.11 8.28 -8.11
C SER A 282 14.91 8.61 -9.59
N THR A 283 14.83 9.90 -9.92
CA THR A 283 14.80 10.32 -11.33
C THR A 283 16.16 10.07 -11.98
N ALA A 284 16.17 9.32 -13.07
CA ALA A 284 17.37 9.05 -13.85
C ALA A 284 17.52 10.06 -14.99
N ASP A 285 18.76 10.29 -15.44
CA ASP A 285 19.01 10.97 -16.71
C ASP A 285 18.37 10.16 -17.85
N PRO A 286 17.42 10.72 -18.63
CA PRO A 286 16.80 10.03 -19.75
C PRO A 286 17.82 9.44 -20.76
N ARG A 287 19.01 10.04 -20.86
CA ARG A 287 20.08 9.57 -21.75
C ARG A 287 20.72 8.25 -21.28
N ALA A 288 20.67 7.96 -19.99
CA ALA A 288 21.21 6.73 -19.43
C ALA A 288 20.33 5.50 -19.70
N MET A 289 19.08 5.69 -20.14
CA MET A 289 18.09 4.61 -20.34
C MET A 289 18.11 3.97 -21.74
N ALA A 290 19.18 4.15 -22.52
CA ALA A 290 19.26 3.58 -23.86
C ALA A 290 19.29 2.03 -23.83
N ASN A 291 18.21 1.41 -24.32
CA ASN A 291 18.09 0.01 -24.72
C ASN A 291 18.73 -1.04 -23.77
N SER A 292 18.35 -1.05 -22.50
CA SER A 292 18.62 -2.23 -21.68
C SER A 292 17.84 -3.42 -22.22
N ALA A 293 18.51 -4.56 -22.41
CA ALA A 293 17.84 -5.82 -22.72
C ALA A 293 16.84 -6.14 -21.60
N GLU A 294 15.69 -6.67 -21.98
CA GLU A 294 14.62 -7.04 -21.06
C GLU A 294 15.15 -8.04 -20.00
N PRO A 295 14.98 -7.77 -18.69
CA PRO A 295 15.57 -8.57 -17.62
C PRO A 295 14.74 -9.84 -17.37
N GLU A 296 14.83 -10.83 -18.26
CA GLU A 296 14.01 -12.06 -18.17
C GLU A 296 14.21 -12.82 -16.85
N TRP A 297 15.43 -12.81 -16.30
CA TRP A 297 15.72 -13.42 -15.00
C TRP A 297 14.85 -12.85 -13.86
N ALA A 298 14.61 -11.54 -13.88
CA ALA A 298 13.83 -10.84 -12.86
C ALA A 298 12.36 -11.24 -12.93
N TRP A 299 11.83 -11.47 -14.13
CA TRP A 299 10.46 -11.97 -14.31
C TRP A 299 10.30 -13.40 -13.82
N VAL A 300 11.29 -14.27 -14.09
CA VAL A 300 11.27 -15.66 -13.62
C VAL A 300 11.29 -15.73 -12.10
N GLU A 301 12.16 -14.94 -11.46
CA GLU A 301 12.24 -14.87 -10.00
C GLU A 301 10.98 -14.23 -9.40
N TRP A 302 10.48 -13.15 -9.99
CA TRP A 302 9.22 -12.52 -9.59
C TRP A 302 8.07 -13.53 -9.67
N LEU A 303 7.96 -14.31 -10.74
CA LEU A 303 6.94 -15.35 -10.88
C LEU A 303 7.09 -16.45 -9.84
N ALA A 304 8.31 -16.90 -9.55
CA ALA A 304 8.53 -17.93 -8.54
C ALA A 304 8.09 -17.44 -7.15
N ALA A 305 8.32 -16.16 -6.85
CA ALA A 305 7.97 -15.54 -5.58
C ALA A 305 6.49 -15.11 -5.47
N THR A 306 5.83 -14.81 -6.60
CA THR A 306 4.45 -14.31 -6.64
C THR A 306 3.45 -15.33 -7.16
N ALA A 307 3.93 -16.48 -7.66
CA ALA A 307 3.10 -17.61 -8.00
C ALA A 307 2.20 -17.90 -6.80
N PRO A 308 0.89 -18.14 -7.04
CA PRO A 308 0.11 -18.81 -6.04
C PRO A 308 0.83 -20.15 -5.81
N GLY A 309 1.53 -20.30 -4.67
CA GLY A 309 2.04 -21.60 -4.24
C GLY A 309 0.90 -22.62 -4.15
N PRO A 310 1.12 -23.87 -3.66
CA PRO A 310 0.00 -24.73 -3.28
C PRO A 310 -0.90 -23.87 -2.42
N ALA A 311 -2.08 -23.56 -2.96
CA ALA A 311 -2.79 -22.40 -2.52
C ALA A 311 -3.04 -22.63 -1.03
N VAL A 312 -2.60 -21.70 -0.18
CA VAL A 312 -3.45 -21.36 0.95
C VAL A 312 -4.68 -20.80 0.25
N ASP A 313 -5.57 -21.72 -0.13
CA ASP A 313 -6.65 -21.50 -1.06
C ASP A 313 -7.44 -20.31 -0.52
N GLU A 314 -7.46 -19.22 -1.29
CA GLU A 314 -8.24 -18.00 -0.97
C GLU A 314 -9.71 -18.36 -0.70
N ARG A 315 -10.18 -19.56 -1.14
CA ARG A 315 -11.49 -20.15 -0.80
C ARG A 315 -11.46 -21.23 0.28
N ALA A 316 -10.33 -21.89 0.58
CA ALA A 316 -10.22 -22.82 1.71
C ALA A 316 -9.95 -22.12 3.04
N VAL A 317 -9.60 -20.83 3.02
CA VAL A 317 -10.06 -19.92 4.06
C VAL A 317 -11.54 -19.68 3.80
N ARG A 318 -12.38 -20.68 4.15
CA ARG A 318 -13.69 -20.34 4.72
C ARG A 318 -13.43 -19.21 5.72
N PRO A 319 -14.36 -18.25 5.94
CA PRO A 319 -14.27 -17.50 7.18
C PRO A 319 -14.19 -18.56 8.27
N VAL A 320 -12.98 -18.75 8.81
CA VAL A 320 -12.82 -19.38 10.09
C VAL A 320 -13.71 -18.50 10.93
N ARG A 321 -14.87 -19.05 11.35
CA ARG A 321 -15.85 -18.34 12.17
C ARG A 321 -15.06 -17.41 13.06
N VAL A 322 -15.19 -16.09 12.85
CA VAL A 322 -14.37 -15.02 13.42
C VAL A 322 -13.51 -15.60 14.54
N GLN A 323 -12.31 -16.08 14.18
CA GLN A 323 -11.32 -16.36 15.19
C GLN A 323 -11.15 -15.01 15.85
N ALA A 324 -11.49 -14.89 17.14
CA ALA A 324 -11.14 -13.72 17.90
C ALA A 324 -9.62 -13.63 17.83
N ASP A 325 -9.13 -12.90 16.83
CA ASP A 325 -7.75 -12.48 16.72
C ASP A 325 -7.55 -11.59 17.94
N LEU A 326 -6.95 -12.20 18.96
CA LEU A 326 -6.52 -11.60 20.20
C LEU A 326 -5.56 -10.38 20.08
N PRO A 327 -4.83 -10.11 18.97
CA PRO A 327 -3.90 -8.98 18.92
C PRO A 327 -4.52 -7.64 19.28
N ASP A 328 -5.75 -7.36 18.84
CA ASP A 328 -6.42 -6.09 19.12
C ASP A 328 -6.94 -5.98 20.57
N VAL A 329 -7.17 -7.11 21.24
CA VAL A 329 -7.62 -7.14 22.64
C VAL A 329 -6.52 -6.61 23.56
N TRP A 330 -5.25 -6.87 23.25
CA TRP A 330 -4.12 -6.42 24.06
C TRP A 330 -3.98 -4.90 24.10
N GLU A 331 -4.47 -4.18 23.10
CA GLU A 331 -4.37 -2.72 23.04
C GLU A 331 -5.52 -2.00 23.76
N GLN A 332 -6.55 -2.72 24.21
CA GLN A 332 -7.63 -2.13 25.01
C GLN A 332 -7.11 -1.66 26.36
N HIS A 333 -7.56 -0.49 26.82
CA HIS A 333 -7.04 0.16 28.02
C HIS A 333 -7.12 -0.73 29.27
N GLU A 334 -8.26 -1.41 29.47
CA GLU A 334 -8.49 -2.32 30.60
C GLU A 334 -7.55 -3.54 30.55
N MET A 335 -7.36 -4.12 29.37
CA MET A 335 -6.45 -5.25 29.17
C MET A 335 -4.99 -4.83 29.43
N ARG A 336 -4.58 -3.66 28.93
CA ARG A 336 -3.23 -3.10 29.19
C ARG A 336 -2.99 -2.82 30.67
N ALA A 337 -3.98 -2.29 31.38
CA ALA A 337 -3.88 -2.06 32.82
C ALA A 337 -3.72 -3.39 33.58
N ALA A 338 -4.54 -4.40 33.26
CA ALA A 338 -4.48 -5.72 33.88
C ALA A 338 -3.15 -6.45 33.60
N LEU A 339 -2.65 -6.39 32.36
CA LEU A 339 -1.34 -6.94 32.00
C LEU A 339 -0.22 -6.24 32.76
N ALA A 340 -0.22 -4.91 32.82
CA ALA A 340 0.80 -4.13 33.52
C ALA A 340 0.83 -4.41 35.03
N SER A 341 -0.34 -4.64 35.65
CA SER A 341 -0.44 -5.02 37.06
C SER A 341 -0.29 -6.53 37.31
N ARG A 342 -0.08 -7.34 36.26
CA ARG A 342 -0.06 -8.82 36.30
C ARG A 342 -1.32 -9.44 36.92
N ASP A 343 -2.46 -8.78 36.74
CA ASP A 343 -3.76 -9.28 37.21
C ASP A 343 -4.33 -10.31 36.21
N ILE A 344 -3.83 -11.54 36.30
CA ILE A 344 -4.21 -12.65 35.39
C ILE A 344 -5.69 -13.00 35.51
N THR A 345 -6.29 -12.81 36.70
CA THR A 345 -7.73 -13.01 36.89
C THR A 345 -8.52 -12.06 36.00
N THR A 346 -8.17 -10.77 35.98
CA THR A 346 -8.83 -9.79 35.11
C THR A 346 -8.54 -10.06 33.64
N VAL A 347 -7.32 -10.44 33.27
CA VAL A 347 -6.97 -10.85 31.89
C VAL A 347 -7.88 -11.99 31.42
N TYR A 348 -8.01 -13.08 32.19
CA TYR A 348 -8.86 -14.22 31.82
C TYR A 348 -10.34 -13.85 31.73
N ARG A 349 -10.84 -12.96 32.60
CA ARG A 349 -12.23 -12.47 32.52
C ARG A 349 -12.48 -11.64 31.27
N LEU A 350 -11.55 -10.75 30.91
CA LEU A 350 -11.62 -9.99 29.67
C LEU A 350 -11.57 -10.92 28.45
N LEU A 351 -10.73 -11.96 28.47
CA LEU A 351 -10.69 -12.97 27.41
C LEU A 351 -12.01 -13.74 27.27
N LEU A 352 -12.63 -14.15 28.38
CA LEU A 352 -13.96 -14.77 28.38
C LEU A 352 -15.02 -13.82 27.82
N HIS A 353 -14.96 -12.53 28.18
CA HIS A 353 -15.85 -11.51 27.64
C HIS A 353 -15.70 -11.34 26.12
N HIS A 354 -14.47 -11.46 25.61
CA HIS A 354 -14.14 -11.49 24.18
C HIS A 354 -14.39 -12.86 23.51
N GLY A 355 -15.06 -13.79 24.20
CA GLY A 355 -15.50 -15.06 23.63
C GLY A 355 -14.44 -16.17 23.61
N VAL A 356 -13.35 -16.05 24.37
CA VAL A 356 -12.35 -17.12 24.53
C VAL A 356 -12.73 -18.03 25.71
N PRO A 357 -13.20 -19.26 25.49
CA PRO A 357 -13.65 -20.15 26.57
C PRO A 357 -12.49 -20.64 27.45
N CYS A 358 -12.77 -21.01 28.70
CA CYS A 358 -11.77 -21.47 29.68
C CYS A 358 -10.90 -22.61 29.15
N ASP A 359 -11.49 -23.61 28.51
CA ASP A 359 -10.76 -24.76 27.95
C ASP A 359 -9.73 -24.32 26.89
N ARG A 360 -10.05 -23.25 26.15
CA ARG A 360 -9.14 -22.67 25.17
C ARG A 360 -8.02 -21.88 25.84
N ILE A 361 -8.31 -21.16 26.93
CA ILE A 361 -7.27 -20.49 27.73
C ILE A 361 -6.29 -21.53 28.29
N ALA A 362 -6.81 -22.64 28.84
CA ALA A 362 -6.00 -23.75 29.34
C ALA A 362 -5.11 -24.34 28.23
N ALA A 363 -5.69 -24.64 27.07
CA ALA A 363 -4.95 -25.18 25.93
C ALA A 363 -3.88 -24.21 25.39
N LEU A 364 -4.17 -22.92 25.30
CA LEU A 364 -3.22 -21.90 24.81
C LEU A 364 -2.05 -21.71 25.76
N THR A 365 -2.33 -21.68 27.07
CA THR A 365 -1.31 -21.42 28.09
C THR A 365 -0.57 -22.68 28.56
N GLY A 366 -1.01 -23.87 28.14
CA GLY A 366 -0.49 -25.14 28.64
C GLY A 366 -0.85 -25.43 30.11
N GLN A 367 -1.75 -24.66 30.72
CA GLN A 367 -2.23 -24.90 32.07
C GLN A 367 -3.28 -25.99 32.12
N HIS A 368 -3.37 -26.67 33.27
CA HIS A 368 -4.48 -27.58 33.53
C HIS A 368 -5.80 -26.79 33.66
N PRO A 369 -6.95 -27.28 33.15
CA PRO A 369 -8.23 -26.57 33.24
C PRO A 369 -8.65 -26.18 34.67
N GLN A 370 -8.26 -26.98 35.66
CA GLN A 370 -8.51 -26.68 37.08
C GLN A 370 -7.74 -25.44 37.57
N ASP A 371 -6.51 -25.22 37.07
CA ASP A 371 -5.70 -24.06 37.44
C ASP A 371 -6.29 -22.78 36.85
N VAL A 372 -6.76 -22.83 35.60
CA VAL A 372 -7.48 -21.71 34.97
C VAL A 372 -8.73 -21.33 35.78
N ASN A 373 -9.51 -22.32 36.23
CA ASN A 373 -10.67 -22.07 37.08
C ASN A 373 -10.29 -21.51 38.46
N ARG A 374 -9.18 -21.94 39.05
CA ARG A 374 -8.64 -21.35 40.30
C ARG A 374 -8.25 -19.88 40.11
N VAL A 375 -7.58 -19.55 39.02
CA VAL A 375 -7.20 -18.16 38.70
C VAL A 375 -8.43 -17.30 38.49
N LEU A 376 -9.46 -17.80 37.78
CA LEU A 376 -10.75 -17.10 37.62
C LEU A 376 -11.49 -16.89 38.95
N ALA A 377 -11.34 -17.84 39.89
CA ALA A 377 -11.84 -17.73 41.27
C ALA A 377 -11.00 -16.80 42.15
N GLY A 378 -9.93 -16.18 41.62
CA GLY A 378 -9.12 -15.18 42.32
C GLY A 378 -7.80 -15.71 42.90
N ALA A 379 -7.37 -16.93 42.56
CA ALA A 379 -6.03 -17.39 42.91
C ALA A 379 -4.97 -16.54 42.19
N LYS A 380 -4.01 -16.01 42.95
CA LYS A 380 -2.90 -15.21 42.39
C LYS A 380 -1.86 -16.11 41.70
N VAL A 381 -1.33 -15.64 40.58
CA VAL A 381 -0.22 -16.26 39.85
C VAL A 381 1.03 -15.42 40.11
N GLU A 382 1.92 -15.90 40.98
CA GLU A 382 3.13 -15.16 41.37
C GLU A 382 4.41 -15.69 40.70
N SER A 383 4.40 -16.95 40.25
CA SER A 383 5.56 -17.56 39.61
C SER A 383 5.90 -16.88 38.29
N TYR A 384 7.15 -16.43 38.17
CA TYR A 384 7.67 -15.80 36.96
C TYR A 384 7.59 -16.73 35.74
N ASP A 385 7.91 -18.01 35.92
CA ASP A 385 7.85 -19.01 34.85
C ASP A 385 6.43 -19.19 34.35
N THR A 386 5.47 -19.31 35.28
CA THR A 386 4.04 -19.43 34.93
C THR A 386 3.52 -18.18 34.21
N LEU A 387 3.91 -16.99 34.66
CA LEU A 387 3.54 -15.74 33.97
C LEU A 387 4.16 -15.66 32.57
N THR A 388 5.38 -16.15 32.40
CA THR A 388 6.07 -16.21 31.11
C THR A 388 5.42 -17.20 30.16
N ASP A 389 5.01 -18.37 30.66
CA ASP A 389 4.30 -19.39 29.89
C ASP A 389 2.90 -18.92 29.49
N ILE A 390 2.19 -18.23 30.40
CA ILE A 390 0.94 -17.54 30.09
C ILE A 390 1.13 -16.54 28.96
N ALA A 391 2.12 -15.66 29.08
CA ALA A 391 2.36 -14.62 28.09
C ALA A 391 2.70 -15.22 26.71
N LYS A 392 3.60 -16.22 26.67
CA LYS A 392 3.96 -16.93 25.45
C LYS A 392 2.76 -17.66 24.83
N GLY A 393 2.01 -18.39 25.65
CA GLY A 393 0.85 -19.17 25.22
C GLY A 393 -0.29 -18.32 24.66
N LEU A 394 -0.52 -17.14 25.25
CA LEU A 394 -1.51 -16.18 24.76
C LEU A 394 -0.97 -15.28 23.64
N GLY A 395 0.34 -15.27 23.38
CA GLY A 395 0.96 -14.35 22.42
C GLY A 395 1.04 -12.90 22.91
N VAL A 396 1.03 -12.68 24.22
CA VAL A 396 1.19 -11.36 24.83
C VAL A 396 2.68 -10.96 24.78
N PRO A 397 3.02 -9.74 24.31
CA PRO A 397 4.39 -9.25 24.42
C PRO A 397 4.85 -9.21 25.88
N LEU A 398 5.96 -9.87 26.22
CA LEU A 398 6.47 -9.96 27.61
C LEU A 398 6.65 -8.59 28.28
N GLY A 399 6.95 -7.56 27.50
CA GLY A 399 7.06 -6.17 27.98
C GLY A 399 5.75 -5.64 28.58
N TYR A 400 4.58 -6.11 28.14
CA TYR A 400 3.28 -5.65 28.64
C TYR A 400 3.02 -6.13 30.07
N MET A 401 3.64 -7.23 30.48
CA MET A 401 3.56 -7.76 31.85
C MET A 401 4.78 -7.39 32.70
N GLY A 402 5.69 -6.57 32.19
CA GLY A 402 6.97 -6.27 32.83
C GLY A 402 7.84 -7.51 33.01
N LEU A 403 7.73 -8.50 32.12
CA LEU A 403 8.52 -9.74 32.11
C LEU A 403 9.65 -9.68 31.07
N ALA A 404 9.83 -8.55 30.39
CA ALA A 404 10.96 -8.32 29.51
C ALA A 404 12.23 -8.02 30.34
N HIS A 405 12.59 -8.89 31.28
CA HIS A 405 13.93 -8.92 31.83
C HIS A 405 14.73 -9.86 30.97
N ASN A 406 15.38 -9.28 29.96
CA ASN A 406 16.42 -10.01 29.25
C ASN A 406 17.58 -10.17 30.24
N GLU A 407 17.77 -11.39 30.77
CA GLU A 407 19.09 -11.79 31.25
C GLU A 407 20.01 -11.76 30.04
N GLN A 408 20.69 -10.64 29.88
CA GLN A 408 21.66 -10.47 28.82
C GLN A 408 22.93 -11.14 29.31
N PRO A 409 23.49 -12.13 28.58
CA PRO A 409 24.83 -12.60 28.89
C PRO A 409 25.76 -11.38 28.91
N ALA A 410 26.56 -11.27 29.96
CA ALA A 410 27.53 -10.19 30.10
C ALA A 410 28.33 -10.09 28.79
N PRO A 411 28.46 -8.90 28.20
CA PRO A 411 29.17 -8.76 26.93
C PRO A 411 30.61 -9.27 27.11
N ASP A 412 31.07 -10.14 26.20
CA ASP A 412 32.44 -10.70 26.23
C ASP A 412 33.54 -9.62 26.17
N VAL A 413 33.19 -8.38 25.81
CA VAL A 413 34.08 -7.24 25.76
C VAL A 413 33.42 -6.06 26.48
N PRO A 414 34.03 -5.53 27.55
CA PRO A 414 33.54 -4.32 28.20
C PRO A 414 33.55 -3.14 27.22
N CYS A 415 32.45 -2.39 27.22
CA CYS A 415 32.23 -1.24 26.37
C CYS A 415 32.64 0.05 27.09
N ASP A 416 33.34 0.97 26.42
CA ASP A 416 33.60 2.35 26.94
C ASP A 416 32.33 3.18 27.20
N CYS A 417 31.16 2.68 26.77
CA CYS A 417 29.87 3.25 27.11
C CYS A 417 29.39 2.86 28.51
N ASP A 418 29.89 1.74 29.06
CA ASP A 418 29.44 1.21 30.34
C ASP A 418 29.99 2.06 31.51
N THR A 419 31.18 2.63 31.31
CA THR A 419 31.83 3.55 32.25
C THR A 419 31.30 4.98 32.18
N GLN A 420 30.40 5.29 31.23
CA GLN A 420 29.83 6.63 31.11
C GLN A 420 28.74 6.84 32.15
N ASP A 421 28.75 8.02 32.77
CA ASP A 421 27.67 8.48 33.63
C ASP A 421 26.33 8.56 32.87
N GLU A 422 25.24 8.20 33.54
CA GLU A 422 23.89 8.17 32.97
C GLU A 422 23.46 9.53 32.42
N ARG A 423 23.91 10.63 33.06
CA ARG A 423 23.66 11.98 32.55
C ARG A 423 24.27 12.21 31.17
N THR A 424 25.49 11.72 30.95
CA THR A 424 26.18 11.82 29.65
C THR A 424 25.48 10.98 28.58
N LYS A 425 25.00 9.77 28.95
CA LYS A 425 24.20 8.92 28.05
C LYS A 425 22.90 9.62 27.66
N ARG A 426 22.20 10.23 28.62
CA ARG A 426 20.94 10.93 28.40
C ARG A 426 21.10 12.17 27.52
N ASP A 427 22.12 12.99 27.79
CA ASP A 427 22.40 14.20 26.99
C ASP A 427 22.75 13.84 25.54
N ARG A 428 23.53 12.78 25.33
CA ARG A 428 23.85 12.26 23.99
C ARG A 428 22.63 11.68 23.26
N PHE A 429 21.75 10.97 23.96
CA PHE A 429 20.50 10.46 23.39
C PHE A 429 19.57 11.61 22.97
N LEU A 430 19.39 12.62 23.83
CA LEU A 430 18.55 13.77 23.54
C LEU A 430 19.09 14.61 22.37
N ALA A 431 20.41 14.79 22.29
CA ALA A 431 21.05 15.45 21.15
C ALA A 431 20.79 14.69 19.84
N HIS A 432 20.87 13.36 19.87
CA HIS A 432 20.56 12.52 18.69
C HIS A 432 19.07 12.57 18.32
N ALA A 433 18.16 12.46 19.30
CA ALA A 433 16.72 12.57 19.06
C ALA A 433 16.35 13.94 18.46
N ALA A 434 16.99 15.03 18.91
CA ALA A 434 16.83 16.35 18.34
C ALA A 434 17.29 16.39 16.87
N LEU A 435 18.45 15.81 16.56
CA LEU A 435 18.99 15.71 15.18
C LEU A 435 18.06 14.92 14.24
N VAL A 436 17.52 13.79 14.71
CA VAL A 436 16.54 13.01 13.96
C VAL A 436 15.27 13.82 13.71
N THR A 437 14.80 14.57 14.70
CA THR A 437 13.58 15.39 14.59
C THR A 437 13.74 16.51 13.56
N VAL A 438 14.96 17.05 13.39
CA VAL A 438 15.26 18.06 12.34
C VAL A 438 15.69 17.44 11.00
N GLY A 439 15.61 16.11 10.84
CA GLY A 439 15.85 15.43 9.55
C GLY A 439 17.33 15.21 9.19
N SER A 440 18.26 15.29 10.15
CA SER A 440 19.68 15.07 9.90
C SER A 440 20.04 13.58 9.91
N THR A 441 20.57 13.06 8.80
CA THR A 441 21.02 11.66 8.63
C THR A 441 22.50 11.48 9.00
N THR A 442 22.86 11.61 10.29
CA THR A 442 24.23 11.30 10.74
C THR A 442 24.42 9.81 11.04
N THR A 443 25.39 9.18 10.40
CA THR A 443 25.82 7.76 10.50
C THR A 443 26.81 7.46 11.64
N THR A 444 27.08 8.41 12.55
CA THR A 444 28.15 8.25 13.56
C THR A 444 27.66 7.88 14.97
N TRP A 445 26.42 7.42 15.13
CA TRP A 445 25.86 7.11 16.45
C TRP A 445 25.91 5.60 16.76
N GLY A 446 27.07 5.14 17.25
CA GLY A 446 27.18 3.77 17.76
C GLY A 446 28.48 3.49 18.49
N CYS A 447 28.40 2.68 19.55
CA CYS A 447 29.62 2.09 20.11
C CYS A 447 30.23 1.15 19.06
N ARG A 448 31.56 1.22 18.86
CA ARG A 448 32.28 0.34 17.92
C ARG A 448 32.23 -1.14 18.31
N ALA A 449 31.94 -1.45 19.56
CA ALA A 449 31.78 -2.82 20.02
C ALA A 449 30.56 -3.47 19.35
N LYS A 450 30.79 -4.54 18.57
CA LYS A 450 29.74 -5.23 17.81
C LYS A 450 28.61 -5.79 18.68
N SER A 451 28.86 -6.01 19.96
CA SER A 451 27.92 -6.50 20.98
C SER A 451 27.17 -5.38 21.73
N CYS A 452 27.61 -4.12 21.65
CA CYS A 452 27.02 -3.03 22.39
C CYS A 452 25.71 -2.54 21.74
N ARG A 453 24.64 -2.48 22.54
CA ARG A 453 23.30 -2.01 22.13
C ARG A 453 23.00 -0.57 22.54
N SER A 454 23.88 0.13 23.25
CA SER A 454 23.60 1.48 23.79
C SER A 454 23.47 2.57 22.72
N ALA A 455 23.71 2.23 21.45
CA ALA A 455 23.44 3.08 20.29
C ALA A 455 23.72 2.28 19.01
N ARG A 456 22.75 2.18 18.11
CA ARG A 456 23.00 1.99 16.67
C ARG A 456 22.08 2.93 15.92
N PRO A 457 22.60 3.63 14.89
CA PRO A 457 23.02 2.99 13.66
C PRO A 457 24.53 3.08 13.38
N VAL A 458 25.03 2.09 12.62
CA VAL A 458 26.16 2.31 11.71
C VAL A 458 25.57 2.86 10.43
#